data_AF-A0A3M6TPF4-F1
#
_entry.id   AF-A0A3M6TPF4-F1
#
_cell.length_a   1.000
_cell.length_b   1.000
_cell.length_c   1.000
_cell.angle_alpha   90.00
_cell.angle_beta   90.00
_cell.angle_gamma   90.00
#
_symmetry.space_group_name_H-M   'P 1'
#
loop_
_entity.id
_entity.type
_entity.pdbx_description
1 polymer ?
#
loop_
_entity_poly.entity_id
_entity_poly.type
_entity_poly.pdbx_seq_one_letter_code
_entity_poly.pdbx_strand_id
1 'polypeptide(L)'
;MKACLRKTSKRWEKTFNFSSGSKHYSVELVRVKRFCGEEFRIFTNGLQITRATFKRLNGLAVCNRSEQFAWEFDGRSFLLMIVPGTWSMTEYHLLIDGFQIDLNLTPSDLWRRRGWILVYFGLIEVLIGVSLESLRYFEDTVPSPYVVVWELLGRVLLIFGLLKIVEGLTSHVVRHSNRYGPVYTV
;
A
#
# COMPACT_ATOMS: atom_id res chain seq x y z
N MET A 1 6.06 26.27 17.54
CA MET A 1 5.76 25.73 16.19
C MET A 1 4.53 24.84 16.27
N LYS A 2 3.41 25.22 15.64
CA LYS A 2 2.23 24.34 15.53
C LYS A 2 2.60 23.19 14.60
N ALA A 3 2.73 21.98 15.13
CA ALA A 3 2.92 20.79 14.31
C ALA A 3 1.77 20.73 13.29
N CYS A 4 2.11 20.70 11.99
CA CYS A 4 1.12 20.66 10.93
C CYS A 4 0.43 19.28 10.94
N LEU A 5 -0.61 19.15 11.76
CA LEU A 5 -1.45 17.97 11.87
C LEU A 5 -2.43 17.98 10.69
N ARG A 6 -2.06 17.33 9.58
CA ARG A 6 -2.99 17.15 8.47
C ARG A 6 -3.83 15.91 8.74
N LYS A 7 -5.12 16.11 9.00
CA LYS A 7 -6.12 15.05 9.15
C LYS A 7 -6.86 14.88 7.83
N THR A 8 -6.93 13.66 7.34
CA THR A 8 -7.73 13.30 6.15
C THR A 8 -8.60 12.10 6.49
N SER A 9 -9.83 12.06 6.00
CA SER A 9 -10.70 10.89 6.11
C SER A 9 -11.09 10.36 4.74
N LYS A 10 -11.29 9.04 4.66
CA LYS A 10 -11.90 8.35 3.53
C LYS A 10 -13.03 7.48 4.07
N ARG A 11 -14.22 7.57 3.47
CA ARG A 11 -15.40 6.84 3.90
C ARG A 11 -15.89 5.95 2.77
N TRP A 12 -16.32 4.74 3.13
CA TRP A 12 -16.99 3.80 2.26
C TRP A 12 -18.35 3.45 2.86
N GLU A 13 -19.36 3.35 2.01
CA GLU A 13 -20.70 2.99 2.41
C GLU A 13 -21.24 1.89 1.51
N LYS A 14 -21.83 0.87 2.12
CA LYS A 14 -22.46 -0.23 1.38
C LYS A 14 -23.66 -0.77 2.12
N THR A 15 -24.77 -0.88 1.41
CA THR A 15 -25.96 -1.58 1.90
C THR A 15 -26.00 -2.98 1.32
N PHE A 16 -26.25 -3.97 2.18
CA PHE A 16 -26.50 -5.35 1.77
C PHE A 16 -27.95 -5.70 2.07
N ASN A 17 -28.59 -6.35 1.10
CA ASN A 17 -29.94 -6.87 1.25
C ASN A 17 -29.86 -8.34 1.63
N PHE A 18 -30.51 -8.72 2.72
CA PHE A 18 -30.63 -10.10 3.19
C PHE A 18 -32.11 -10.51 3.15
N SER A 19 -32.36 -11.82 3.25
CA SER A 19 -33.71 -12.37 3.44
C SER A 19 -34.40 -11.80 4.68
N SER A 20 -33.63 -11.46 5.72
CA SER A 20 -34.11 -10.88 6.99
C SER A 20 -34.21 -9.35 7.01
N GLY A 21 -33.91 -8.65 5.90
CA GLY A 21 -33.90 -7.19 5.81
C GLY A 21 -32.59 -6.62 5.23
N SER A 22 -32.51 -5.29 5.11
CA SER A 22 -31.28 -4.62 4.64
C SER A 22 -30.42 -4.14 5.81
N LYS A 23 -29.10 -4.33 5.72
CA LYS A 23 -28.14 -3.74 6.66
C LYS A 23 -27.21 -2.78 5.92
N HIS A 24 -26.99 -1.61 6.52
CA HIS A 24 -26.08 -0.60 6.01
C HIS A 24 -24.78 -0.59 6.81
N TYR A 25 -23.64 -0.62 6.11
CA TYR A 25 -22.31 -0.50 6.70
C TYR A 25 -21.63 0.77 6.19
N SER A 26 -21.14 1.58 7.12
CA SER A 26 -20.31 2.75 6.88
C SER A 26 -18.95 2.52 7.54
N VAL A 27 -17.89 2.48 6.73
CA VAL A 27 -16.51 2.36 7.21
C VAL A 27 -15.78 3.66 6.94
N GLU A 28 -15.16 4.23 7.96
CA GLU A 28 -14.34 5.44 7.86
C GLU A 28 -12.90 5.13 8.25
N LEU A 29 -11.97 5.50 7.37
CA LEU A 29 -10.54 5.51 7.64
C LEU A 29 -10.10 6.95 7.89
N VAL A 30 -9.64 7.23 9.10
CA VAL A 30 -9.08 8.52 9.50
C VAL A 30 -7.57 8.41 9.54
N ARG A 31 -6.89 9.24 8.75
CA ARG A 31 -5.43 9.38 8.73
C ARG A 31 -5.04 10.69 9.41
N VAL A 32 -4.15 10.59 10.39
CA VAL A 32 -3.56 11.72 11.11
C VAL A 32 -2.07 11.76 10.78
N LYS A 33 -1.67 12.68 9.91
CA LYS A 33 -0.26 12.88 9.56
C LYS A 33 0.42 13.73 10.63
N ARG A 34 1.49 13.20 11.20
CA ARG A 34 2.42 13.86 12.13
C ARG A 34 3.79 13.99 11.46
N PHE A 35 4.68 14.77 12.08
CA PHE A 35 6.00 15.07 11.53
C PHE A 35 6.83 13.80 11.23
N CYS A 36 6.86 12.85 12.18
CA CYS A 36 7.62 11.60 12.05
C CYS A 36 6.77 10.37 11.70
N GLY A 37 5.50 10.53 11.32
CA GLY A 37 4.67 9.37 10.99
C GLY A 37 3.19 9.67 10.88
N GLU A 38 2.44 8.65 10.53
CA GLU A 38 1.02 8.69 10.23
C GLU A 38 0.31 7.71 11.13
N GLU A 39 -0.77 8.14 11.75
CA GLU A 39 -1.64 7.29 12.55
C GLU A 39 -2.94 7.07 11.79
N PHE A 40 -3.33 5.81 11.64
CA PHE A 40 -4.56 5.41 10.98
C PHE A 40 -5.53 4.85 12.01
N ARG A 41 -6.79 5.28 11.93
CA ARG A 41 -7.89 4.80 12.77
C ARG A 41 -9.04 4.38 11.88
N ILE A 42 -9.56 3.19 12.12
CA ILE A 42 -10.69 2.64 11.38
C ILE A 42 -11.93 2.68 12.27
N PHE A 43 -13.04 3.16 11.71
CA PHE A 43 -14.35 3.18 12.32
C PHE A 43 -15.31 2.38 11.45
N THR A 44 -16.12 1.50 12.05
CA THR A 44 -17.21 0.79 11.37
C THR A 44 -18.51 1.15 12.07
N ASN A 45 -19.48 1.71 11.35
CA ASN A 45 -20.73 2.24 11.87
C ASN A 45 -20.54 3.20 13.07
N GLY A 46 -19.50 4.04 13.01
CA GLY A 46 -19.15 4.99 14.07
C GLY A 46 -18.37 4.39 15.26
N LEU A 47 -18.23 3.06 15.33
CA LEU A 47 -17.45 2.38 16.38
C LEU A 47 -15.99 2.25 15.95
N GLN A 48 -15.07 2.71 16.80
CA GLN A 48 -13.64 2.58 16.53
C GLN A 48 -13.19 1.13 16.70
N ILE A 49 -12.57 0.58 15.66
CA ILE A 49 -11.94 -0.75 15.72
C ILE A 49 -10.52 -0.56 16.27
N THR A 50 -10.38 -0.68 17.60
CA THR A 50 -9.11 -0.42 18.31
C THR A 50 -7.97 -1.31 17.85
N ARG A 51 -8.25 -2.58 17.53
CA ARG A 51 -7.25 -3.53 16.98
C ARG A 51 -6.70 -3.12 15.61
N ALA A 52 -7.36 -2.20 14.92
CA ALA A 52 -7.00 -1.74 13.57
C ALA A 52 -6.38 -0.32 13.58
N THR A 53 -5.89 0.15 14.73
CA THR A 53 -5.12 1.40 14.82
C THR A 53 -3.65 1.11 14.58
N PHE A 54 -3.03 1.75 13.59
CA PHE A 54 -1.62 1.52 13.25
C PHE A 54 -0.86 2.83 12.99
N LYS A 55 0.44 2.78 13.24
CA LYS A 55 1.38 3.89 13.03
C LYS A 55 2.35 3.53 11.93
N ARG A 56 2.52 4.41 10.97
CA ARG A 56 3.39 4.23 9.81
C ARG A 56 4.37 5.39 9.67
N LEU A 57 5.61 5.12 9.29
CA LEU A 57 6.58 6.15 8.94
C LEU A 57 6.27 6.74 7.55
N ASN A 58 6.46 8.04 7.38
CA ASN A 58 6.21 8.73 6.11
C ASN A 58 7.04 8.08 4.98
N GLY A 59 6.41 7.76 3.84
CA GLY A 59 7.09 7.25 2.64
C GLY A 59 7.27 5.74 2.52
N LEU A 60 7.03 4.95 3.57
CA LEU A 60 7.31 3.50 3.59
C LEU A 60 6.27 2.59 2.87
N ALA A 61 5.33 3.14 2.09
CA ALA A 61 4.28 2.35 1.41
C ALA A 61 4.85 1.35 0.41
N VAL A 62 5.98 1.73 -0.20
CA VAL A 62 6.54 1.01 -1.33
C VAL A 62 7.48 -0.11 -0.87
N CYS A 63 7.99 -0.06 0.37
CA CYS A 63 9.08 -0.93 0.81
C CYS A 63 8.70 -1.90 1.94
N ASN A 64 7.45 -1.94 2.38
CA ASN A 64 6.99 -2.90 3.38
C ASN A 64 5.88 -3.78 2.80
N ARG A 65 5.77 -5.02 3.30
CA ARG A 65 4.63 -5.90 3.02
C ARG A 65 3.37 -5.07 3.17
N SER A 66 2.60 -4.93 2.09
CA SER A 66 1.39 -4.11 2.08
C SER A 66 0.58 -4.39 3.33
N GLU A 67 0.31 -3.33 4.07
CA GLU A 67 -0.32 -3.43 5.37
C GLU A 67 -1.77 -3.87 5.13
N GLN A 68 -2.09 -5.07 5.61
CA GLN A 68 -3.43 -5.64 5.59
C GLN A 68 -4.01 -5.51 6.99
N PHE A 69 -5.23 -5.01 7.09
CA PHE A 69 -5.96 -4.96 8.34
C PHE A 69 -7.27 -5.69 8.17
N ALA A 70 -7.36 -6.86 8.80
CA ALA A 70 -8.58 -7.64 8.83
C ALA A 70 -9.28 -7.46 10.18
N TRP A 71 -10.59 -7.34 10.16
CA TRP A 71 -11.43 -7.38 11.35
C TRP A 71 -12.79 -7.99 11.02
N GLU A 72 -13.51 -8.38 12.06
CA GLU A 72 -14.87 -8.86 11.95
C GLU A 72 -15.82 -7.87 12.62
N PHE A 73 -16.97 -7.63 12.01
CA PHE A 73 -18.01 -6.77 12.56
C PHE A 73 -19.38 -7.31 12.14
N ASP A 74 -20.26 -7.55 13.11
CA ASP A 74 -21.63 -8.04 12.87
C ASP A 74 -21.68 -9.31 11.98
N GLY A 75 -20.76 -10.25 12.24
CA GLY A 75 -20.66 -11.53 11.53
C GLY A 75 -20.06 -11.47 10.13
N ARG A 76 -19.62 -10.28 9.66
CA ARG A 76 -18.95 -10.11 8.37
C ARG A 76 -17.46 -9.86 8.52
N SER A 77 -16.73 -10.29 7.49
CA SER A 77 -15.29 -10.11 7.40
C SER A 77 -14.97 -8.84 6.63
N PHE A 78 -14.12 -8.00 7.21
CA PHE A 78 -13.65 -6.77 6.61
C PHE A 78 -12.14 -6.87 6.42
N LEU A 79 -11.65 -6.41 5.28
CA LEU A 79 -10.24 -6.36 4.96
C LEU A 79 -9.92 -5.00 4.33
N LEU A 80 -9.08 -4.21 5.01
CA LEU A 80 -8.48 -3.03 4.42
C LEU A 80 -7.10 -3.41 3.88
N MET A 81 -6.92 -3.22 2.58
CA MET A 81 -5.64 -3.36 1.90
C MET A 81 -5.09 -2.00 1.52
N ILE A 82 -3.83 -1.77 1.88
CA ILE A 82 -3.08 -0.58 1.50
C ILE A 82 -2.10 -0.96 0.40
N VAL A 83 -2.35 -0.46 -0.81
CA VAL A 83 -1.60 -0.82 -2.02
C VAL A 83 -1.06 0.46 -2.66
N PRO A 84 0.17 0.51 -3.18
CA PRO A 84 0.61 1.65 -3.98
C PRO A 84 -0.32 1.83 -5.19
N GLY A 85 -0.75 3.06 -5.42
CA GLY A 85 -1.53 3.43 -6.60
C GLY A 85 -0.64 3.75 -7.79
N THR A 86 -1.24 3.89 -8.97
CA THR A 86 -0.52 4.31 -10.18
C THR A 86 -0.16 5.80 -10.14
N TRP A 87 -1.02 6.62 -9.52
CA TRP A 87 -0.85 8.07 -9.42
C TRP A 87 -0.65 8.57 -7.98
N SER A 88 -0.71 7.66 -7.00
CA SER A 88 -0.51 8.00 -5.60
C SER A 88 0.34 6.95 -4.92
N MET A 89 1.20 7.40 -4.00
CA MET A 89 2.06 6.51 -3.23
C MET A 89 1.25 5.54 -2.34
N THR A 90 -0.07 5.73 -2.17
CA THR A 90 -0.91 4.92 -1.29
C THR A 90 -2.38 5.02 -1.70
N GLU A 91 -2.94 3.91 -2.18
CA GLU A 91 -4.38 3.68 -2.36
C GLU A 91 -4.92 2.75 -1.26
N TYR A 92 -6.13 3.05 -0.80
CA TYR A 92 -6.84 2.27 0.22
C TYR A 92 -8.01 1.54 -0.43
N HIS A 93 -8.02 0.22 -0.29
CA HIS A 93 -9.03 -0.67 -0.81
C HIS A 93 -9.72 -1.39 0.35
N LEU A 94 -11.02 -1.18 0.51
CA LEU A 94 -11.83 -1.88 1.49
C LEU A 94 -12.58 -3.01 0.82
N LEU A 95 -12.43 -4.21 1.39
CA LEU A 95 -13.12 -5.41 0.99
C LEU A 95 -14.04 -5.87 2.12
N ILE A 96 -15.26 -6.29 1.76
CA ILE A 96 -16.22 -6.92 2.66
C ILE A 96 -16.51 -8.30 2.08
N ASP A 97 -16.32 -9.35 2.87
CA ASP A 97 -16.51 -10.75 2.49
C ASP A 97 -15.77 -11.14 1.20
N GLY A 98 -14.55 -10.61 1.04
CA GLY A 98 -13.67 -10.91 -0.09
C GLY A 98 -13.89 -10.06 -1.34
N PHE A 99 -14.85 -9.13 -1.35
CA PHE A 99 -15.12 -8.25 -2.50
C PHE A 99 -14.84 -6.78 -2.18
N GLN A 100 -14.10 -6.10 -3.06
CA GLN A 100 -13.88 -4.66 -2.94
C GLN A 100 -15.17 -3.88 -3.23
N ILE A 101 -15.50 -2.93 -2.34
CA ILE A 101 -16.73 -2.13 -2.41
C ILE A 101 -16.85 -1.29 -3.70
N ASP A 102 -15.74 -0.71 -4.17
CA ASP A 102 -15.76 0.29 -5.25
C ASP A 102 -15.77 -0.34 -6.66
N LEU A 103 -15.02 -1.43 -6.86
CA LEU A 103 -14.71 -1.97 -8.19
C LEU A 103 -14.95 -3.48 -8.31
N ASN A 104 -15.49 -4.13 -7.26
CA ASN A 104 -15.66 -5.59 -7.17
C ASN A 104 -14.37 -6.38 -7.44
N LEU A 105 -13.20 -5.80 -7.20
CA LEU A 105 -11.92 -6.48 -7.34
C LEU A 105 -11.72 -7.48 -6.20
N THR A 106 -11.04 -8.58 -6.53
CA THR A 106 -10.62 -9.57 -5.54
C THR A 106 -9.31 -9.14 -4.87
N PRO A 107 -8.99 -9.67 -3.67
CA PRO A 107 -7.68 -9.46 -3.06
C PRO A 107 -6.54 -9.82 -4.03
N SER A 108 -6.67 -10.93 -4.77
CA SER A 108 -5.68 -11.37 -5.76
C SER A 108 -5.43 -10.36 -6.86
N ASP A 109 -6.46 -9.66 -7.34
CA ASP A 109 -6.29 -8.61 -8.36
C ASP A 109 -5.51 -7.42 -7.81
N LEU A 110 -5.79 -7.02 -6.57
CA LEU A 110 -5.07 -5.94 -5.90
C LEU A 110 -3.60 -6.29 -5.65
N TRP A 111 -3.31 -7.54 -5.28
CA TRP A 111 -1.94 -8.05 -5.16
C TRP A 111 -1.21 -8.09 -6.49
N ARG A 112 -1.88 -8.57 -7.53
CA ARG A 112 -1.32 -8.58 -8.88
C ARG A 112 -0.98 -7.16 -9.35
N ARG A 113 -1.87 -6.19 -9.09
CA ARG A 113 -1.64 -4.77 -9.40
C ARG A 113 -0.46 -4.22 -8.59
N ARG A 114 -0.36 -4.53 -7.30
CA ARG A 114 0.80 -4.17 -6.45
C ARG A 114 2.09 -4.69 -7.06
N GLY A 115 2.13 -5.97 -7.41
CA GLY A 115 3.32 -6.63 -7.96
C GLY A 115 3.85 -5.90 -9.18
N TRP A 116 2.97 -5.63 -10.15
CA TRP A 116 3.33 -4.87 -11.34
C TRP A 116 3.81 -3.45 -11.02
N ILE A 117 3.15 -2.73 -10.11
CA ILE A 117 3.57 -1.38 -9.70
C ILE A 117 4.98 -1.40 -9.10
N LEU A 118 5.29 -2.38 -8.24
CA LEU A 118 6.64 -2.53 -7.67
C LEU A 118 7.68 -2.84 -8.75
N VAL A 119 7.35 -3.71 -9.71
CA VAL A 119 8.23 -3.99 -10.86
C VAL A 119 8.48 -2.72 -11.66
N TYR A 120 7.46 -1.92 -11.97
CA TYR A 120 7.63 -0.65 -12.70
C TYR A 120 8.52 0.35 -11.95
N PHE A 121 8.27 0.57 -10.66
CA PHE A 121 9.13 1.44 -9.86
C PHE A 121 10.57 0.92 -9.77
N GLY A 122 10.75 -0.40 -9.60
CA GLY A 122 12.05 -1.01 -9.56
C GLY A 122 12.82 -0.88 -10.88
N LEU A 123 12.13 -1.03 -12.03
CA LEU A 123 12.72 -0.80 -13.35
C LEU A 123 13.18 0.65 -13.53
N ILE A 124 12.37 1.63 -13.11
CA ILE A 124 12.75 3.05 -13.16
C ILE A 124 14.01 3.30 -12.33
N GLU A 125 14.07 2.77 -11.11
CA GLU A 125 15.24 2.92 -10.24
C GLU A 125 16.49 2.26 -10.82
N VAL A 126 16.35 1.08 -11.43
CA VAL A 126 17.45 0.41 -12.13
C VAL A 126 17.94 1.25 -13.31
N LEU A 127 17.03 1.79 -14.14
CA LEU A 127 17.40 2.62 -15.29
C LEU A 127 18.16 3.89 -14.85
N ILE A 128 17.68 4.56 -13.81
CA ILE A 128 18.35 5.74 -13.24
C ILE A 128 19.72 5.33 -12.67
N GLY A 129 19.77 4.21 -11.94
CA GLY A 129 21.00 3.69 -11.34
C GLY A 129 22.08 3.36 -12.37
N VAL A 130 21.72 2.66 -13.46
CA VAL A 130 22.60 2.40 -14.60
C VAL A 130 23.07 3.71 -15.24
N SER A 131 22.16 4.67 -15.44
CA SER A 131 22.51 5.97 -16.03
C SER A 131 23.52 6.73 -15.17
N LEU A 132 23.34 6.73 -13.84
CA LEU A 132 24.26 7.40 -12.91
C LEU A 132 25.63 6.71 -12.85
N GLU A 133 25.68 5.38 -12.85
CA GLU A 133 26.93 4.61 -12.96
C GLU A 133 27.65 4.88 -14.30
N SER A 134 26.88 5.08 -15.38
CA SER A 134 27.45 5.33 -16.71
C SER A 134 28.13 6.69 -16.86
N LEU A 135 27.82 7.68 -16.00
CA LEU A 135 28.44 9.01 -16.02
C LEU A 135 29.98 8.94 -15.88
N ARG A 136 30.47 7.91 -15.18
CA ARG A 136 31.91 7.65 -15.02
C ARG A 136 32.65 7.45 -16.35
N TYR A 137 31.99 6.91 -17.36
CA TYR A 137 32.60 6.66 -18.67
C TYR A 137 32.67 7.93 -19.55
N PHE A 138 31.99 9.01 -19.16
CA PHE A 138 32.00 10.27 -19.90
C PHE A 138 32.94 11.32 -19.29
N GLU A 139 33.28 11.22 -18.00
CA GLU A 139 34.20 12.13 -17.30
C GLU A 139 35.58 11.49 -17.10
N ASP A 140 36.32 11.32 -18.19
CA ASP A 140 37.71 10.84 -18.17
C ASP A 140 38.73 11.91 -17.68
N THR A 141 38.30 13.12 -17.33
CA THR A 141 39.22 14.27 -17.19
C THR A 141 39.52 14.76 -15.77
N VAL A 142 38.62 14.68 -14.78
CA VAL A 142 38.94 14.97 -13.36
C VAL A 142 37.92 14.27 -12.44
N PRO A 143 38.34 13.44 -11.45
CA PRO A 143 37.41 12.89 -10.47
C PRO A 143 36.93 14.00 -9.53
N SER A 144 35.76 14.57 -9.82
CA SER A 144 35.11 15.51 -8.92
C SER A 144 34.43 14.73 -7.77
N PRO A 145 34.41 15.25 -6.53
CA PRO A 145 33.73 14.60 -5.41
C PRO A 145 32.22 14.38 -5.68
N TYR A 146 31.64 15.12 -6.61
CA TYR A 146 30.25 14.93 -7.05
C TYR A 146 30.06 13.62 -7.83
N VAL A 147 31.02 13.19 -8.65
CA VAL A 147 30.95 11.92 -9.41
C VAL A 147 30.84 10.72 -8.46
N VAL A 148 31.65 10.72 -7.40
CA VAL A 148 31.63 9.66 -6.38
C VAL A 148 30.29 9.59 -5.65
N VAL A 149 29.65 10.74 -5.38
CA VAL A 149 28.33 10.80 -4.76
C VAL A 149 27.24 10.26 -5.70
N TRP A 150 27.29 10.63 -6.98
CA TRP A 150 26.35 10.13 -7.98
C TRP A 150 26.50 8.63 -8.23
N GLU A 151 27.72 8.10 -8.23
CA GLU A 151 28.01 6.67 -8.32
C GLU A 151 27.42 5.89 -7.14
N LEU A 152 27.66 6.37 -5.91
CA LEU A 152 27.09 5.78 -4.70
C LEU A 152 25.55 5.79 -4.74
N LEU A 153 24.95 6.91 -5.16
CA LEU A 153 23.51 7.00 -5.33
C LEU A 153 23.00 6.01 -6.40
N GLY A 154 23.73 5.88 -7.51
CA GLY A 154 23.43 4.92 -8.58
C GLY A 154 23.40 3.48 -8.08
N ARG A 155 24.41 3.06 -7.31
CA ARG A 155 24.47 1.73 -6.68
C ARG A 155 23.31 1.48 -5.72
N VAL A 156 23.00 2.47 -4.90
CA VAL A 156 21.87 2.38 -3.97
C VAL A 156 20.57 2.19 -4.74
N LEU A 157 20.33 2.96 -5.80
CA LEU A 157 19.15 2.82 -6.65
C LEU A 157 19.09 1.48 -7.37
N LEU A 158 20.23 0.94 -7.84
CA LEU A 158 20.30 -0.40 -8.43
C LEU A 158 19.85 -1.48 -7.44
N ILE A 159 20.39 -1.45 -6.22
CA ILE A 159 20.05 -2.44 -5.18
C ILE A 159 18.56 -2.32 -4.81
N PHE A 160 18.08 -1.12 -4.53
CA PHE A 160 16.67 -0.91 -4.18
C PHE A 160 15.71 -1.26 -5.32
N GLY A 161 16.08 -0.93 -6.56
CA GLY A 161 15.29 -1.24 -7.74
C GLY A 161 15.17 -2.73 -7.98
N LEU A 162 16.28 -3.48 -7.86
CA LEU A 162 16.28 -4.94 -7.94
C LEU A 162 15.45 -5.58 -6.83
N LEU A 163 15.58 -5.11 -5.59
CA LEU A 163 14.77 -5.61 -4.47
C LEU A 163 13.27 -5.43 -4.72
N LYS A 164 12.85 -4.28 -5.27
CA LYS A 164 11.45 -4.02 -5.64
C LYS A 164 10.96 -4.93 -6.77
N ILE A 165 11.79 -5.20 -7.77
CA ILE A 165 11.45 -6.14 -8.85
C ILE A 165 11.22 -7.54 -8.28
N VAL A 166 12.14 -8.02 -7.44
CA VAL A 166 12.01 -9.35 -6.79
C VAL A 166 10.75 -9.40 -5.91
N GLU A 167 10.50 -8.38 -5.08
CA GLU A 167 9.29 -8.31 -4.27
C GLU A 167 8.02 -8.27 -5.13
N GLY A 168 8.04 -7.50 -6.21
CA GLY A 168 6.92 -7.40 -7.14
C GLY A 168 6.60 -8.75 -7.79
N LEU A 169 7.61 -9.46 -8.29
CA LEU A 169 7.44 -10.78 -8.92
C LEU A 169 7.00 -11.85 -7.92
N THR A 170 7.56 -11.85 -6.70
CA THR A 170 7.18 -12.81 -5.65
C THR A 170 5.79 -12.54 -5.08
N SER A 171 5.30 -11.30 -5.14
CA SER A 171 3.95 -10.96 -4.67
C SER A 171 2.82 -11.69 -5.45
N HIS A 172 3.08 -12.13 -6.69
CA HIS A 172 2.16 -12.99 -7.44
C HIS A 172 2.13 -14.43 -6.92
N VAL A 173 3.22 -14.88 -6.30
CA VAL A 173 3.44 -16.29 -5.89
C VAL A 173 2.93 -16.56 -4.48
N VAL A 174 2.84 -15.54 -3.62
CA VAL A 174 2.24 -15.66 -2.28
C VAL A 174 0.72 -15.76 -2.40
N ARG A 175 0.26 -16.96 -2.79
CA ARG A 175 -1.11 -17.46 -2.62
C ARG A 175 -1.54 -17.23 -1.18
N HIS A 176 -2.30 -16.16 -0.92
CA HIS A 176 -3.18 -16.16 0.22
C HIS A 176 -4.30 -17.16 -0.09
N SER A 177 -4.17 -18.37 0.45
CA SER A 177 -5.29 -19.27 0.64
C SER A 177 -6.38 -18.50 1.36
N ASN A 178 -7.50 -18.24 0.69
CA ASN A 178 -8.90 -18.28 1.14
C ASN A 178 -9.25 -18.13 2.64
N ARG A 179 -8.47 -17.42 3.47
CA ARG A 179 -8.76 -17.21 4.90
C ARG A 179 -9.92 -16.25 5.12
N TYR A 180 -10.30 -15.52 4.08
CA TYR A 180 -11.43 -14.61 4.03
C TYR A 180 -12.40 -15.03 2.92
N GLY A 181 -12.51 -16.35 2.68
CA GLY A 181 -13.55 -16.90 1.81
C GLY A 181 -14.94 -16.47 2.30
N PRO A 182 -15.94 -16.43 1.41
CA PRO A 182 -17.24 -15.89 1.74
C PRO A 182 -17.87 -16.68 2.89
N VAL A 183 -18.13 -16.03 4.02
CA VAL A 183 -18.94 -16.61 5.09
C VAL A 183 -20.40 -16.54 4.64
N TYR A 184 -20.78 -17.44 3.74
CA TYR A 184 -22.18 -17.82 3.57
C TYR A 184 -22.43 -18.97 4.55
N THR A 185 -22.97 -18.67 5.71
CA THR A 185 -23.65 -19.68 6.52
C THR A 185 -25.00 -19.12 6.96
N VAL A 186 -26.01 -19.55 6.20
CA VAL A 186 -27.44 -19.76 6.50
C VAL A 186 -28.08 -18.86 7.54
#